data_AF-A0A369LDH8-F1
#
_entry.id   AF-A0A369LDH8-F1
#
_cell.length_a   1.000
_cell.length_b   1.000
_cell.length_c   1.000
_cell.angle_alpha   90.00
_cell.angle_beta   90.00
_cell.angle_gamma   90.00
#
_symmetry.space_group_name_H-M   'P 1'
#
loop_
_entity.id
_entity.type
_entity.pdbx_description
1 polymer ?
#
loop_
_entity_poly.entity_id
_entity_poly.type
_entity_poly.pdbx_seq_one_letter_code
_entity_poly.pdbx_strand_id
1 'polypeptide(L)'
;MTRLFSVYGDSISSFEGILPQGWRVFFEGEQLELTGVKTPHDTWWGQVIDHFDGQFLANASWSGCVVEGRDFPVGASAERIEHLQADGRTPDDILVHIGINDYGWGSGYAQICAATPSAPPKLAAECPDHGKVAGMAPEGTLANFEESYRRMLATMHAQYPNARIWVSTLLPGRVKGAHRPTSPRWFRGICVDEYNKIIRAAASDADNCYLVDMQAFGYDYDAIDGTHPTALGMKQMASMFIRGMEQADPELPRTPYDGHDLFPDQMRSAEFCTKPCVGCEYARGTGNNWWHVCEKQLAD
;
A
#
# COMPACT_ATOMS: atom_id res chain seq x y z
N MET A 1 -2.60 28.49 -8.13
CA MET A 1 -1.43 27.77 -8.66
C MET A 1 -1.79 26.30 -8.69
N THR A 2 -1.36 25.56 -9.71
CA THR A 2 -1.57 24.11 -9.77
C THR A 2 -0.82 23.43 -8.65
N ARG A 3 -1.50 22.57 -7.88
CA ARG A 3 -0.90 21.82 -6.75
C ARG A 3 0.04 20.73 -7.26
N LEU A 4 1.17 20.56 -6.59
CA LEU A 4 2.14 19.51 -6.86
C LEU A 4 1.89 18.28 -6.00
N PHE A 5 1.79 17.13 -6.64
CA PHE A 5 1.54 15.86 -5.99
C PHE A 5 2.75 14.93 -6.12
N SER A 6 3.20 14.41 -4.98
CA SER A 6 4.14 13.30 -4.94
C SER A 6 3.49 12.06 -4.36
N VAL A 7 3.99 10.89 -4.73
CA VAL A 7 3.45 9.58 -4.33
C VAL A 7 4.47 8.84 -3.48
N TYR A 8 4.03 8.24 -2.38
CA TYR A 8 4.86 7.42 -1.51
C TYR A 8 4.17 6.08 -1.24
N GLY A 9 4.77 4.97 -1.67
CA GLY A 9 4.11 3.68 -1.52
C GLY A 9 5.00 2.47 -1.72
N ASP A 10 4.37 1.33 -1.94
CA ASP A 10 5.03 0.08 -2.27
C ASP A 10 4.76 -0.33 -3.74
N SER A 11 4.66 -1.63 -4.01
CA SER A 11 4.42 -2.16 -5.36
C SER A 11 3.11 -1.64 -5.96
N ILE A 12 2.07 -1.45 -5.14
CA ILE A 12 0.74 -0.97 -5.58
C ILE A 12 0.82 0.42 -6.21
N SER A 13 1.83 1.21 -5.86
CA SER A 13 2.00 2.60 -6.29
C SER A 13 3.15 2.80 -7.28
N SER A 14 3.83 1.72 -7.69
CA SER A 14 4.97 1.79 -8.62
C SER A 14 4.55 1.79 -10.09
N PHE A 15 5.34 2.38 -10.99
CA PHE A 15 5.13 2.30 -12.45
C PHE A 15 6.45 2.55 -13.20
N GLU A 16 6.71 1.81 -14.27
CA GLU A 16 7.96 1.92 -15.03
C GLU A 16 8.18 3.32 -15.63
N GLY A 17 9.44 3.78 -15.65
CA GLY A 17 9.81 5.09 -16.20
C GLY A 17 9.46 6.31 -15.33
N ILE A 18 8.82 6.10 -14.17
CA ILE A 18 8.43 7.19 -13.23
C ILE A 18 9.33 7.22 -11.99
N LEU A 19 9.75 6.05 -11.50
CA LEU A 19 10.55 5.92 -10.28
C LEU A 19 12.03 6.24 -10.54
N PRO A 20 12.82 6.58 -9.50
CA PRO A 20 14.26 6.77 -9.66
C PRO A 20 14.96 5.55 -10.26
N GLN A 21 16.02 5.79 -11.04
CA GLN A 21 16.72 4.72 -11.73
C GLN A 21 17.23 3.64 -10.77
N GLY A 22 16.94 2.37 -11.09
CA GLY A 22 17.36 1.21 -10.28
C GLY A 22 16.42 0.86 -9.14
N TRP A 23 15.35 1.64 -8.91
CA TRP A 23 14.34 1.29 -7.92
C TRP A 23 13.43 0.17 -8.41
N ARG A 24 12.94 -0.64 -7.48
CA ARG A 24 12.11 -1.80 -7.82
C ARG A 24 10.70 -1.36 -8.20
N VAL A 25 10.26 -1.80 -9.38
CA VAL A 25 8.93 -1.54 -9.94
C VAL A 25 8.13 -2.84 -9.93
N PHE A 26 6.81 -2.74 -9.86
CA PHE A 26 5.90 -3.87 -10.10
C PHE A 26 5.22 -3.76 -11.47
N PHE A 27 4.65 -2.59 -11.78
CA PHE A 27 4.00 -2.32 -13.07
C PHE A 27 5.06 -2.01 -14.13
N GLU A 28 5.69 -3.07 -14.63
CA GLU A 28 6.68 -3.07 -15.71
C GLU A 28 6.55 -4.33 -16.58
N GLY A 29 6.96 -4.25 -17.85
CA GLY A 29 6.98 -5.40 -18.76
C GLY A 29 5.65 -6.17 -18.86
N GLU A 30 5.68 -7.48 -18.62
CA GLU A 30 4.50 -8.35 -18.73
C GLU A 30 3.37 -7.99 -17.75
N GLN A 31 3.69 -7.33 -16.63
CA GLN A 31 2.68 -6.94 -15.63
C GLN A 31 1.71 -5.90 -16.16
N LEU A 32 2.13 -5.05 -17.10
CA LEU A 32 1.25 -4.05 -17.72
C LEU A 32 0.11 -4.71 -18.51
N GLU A 33 0.41 -5.78 -19.25
CA GLU A 33 -0.61 -6.53 -19.99
C GLU A 33 -1.46 -7.42 -19.07
N LEU A 34 -0.85 -8.05 -18.06
CA LEU A 34 -1.57 -8.89 -17.10
C LEU A 34 -2.60 -8.10 -16.27
N THR A 35 -2.21 -6.91 -15.81
CA THR A 35 -3.07 -6.04 -14.98
C THR A 35 -3.97 -5.14 -15.82
N GLY A 36 -3.56 -4.82 -17.05
CA GLY A 36 -4.21 -3.83 -17.91
C GLY A 36 -3.87 -2.37 -17.55
N VAL A 37 -2.94 -2.14 -16.61
CA VAL A 37 -2.45 -0.81 -16.23
C VAL A 37 -1.33 -0.46 -17.21
N LYS A 38 -1.57 0.45 -18.15
CA LYS A 38 -0.67 0.66 -19.31
C LYS A 38 0.06 1.98 -19.28
N THR A 39 -0.44 2.95 -18.53
CA THR A 39 0.11 4.29 -18.41
C THR A 39 0.09 4.76 -16.96
N PRO A 40 0.89 5.78 -16.60
CA PRO A 40 0.79 6.43 -15.29
C PRO A 40 -0.63 6.90 -14.94
N HIS A 41 -1.41 7.35 -15.93
CA HIS A 41 -2.80 7.79 -15.76
C HIS A 41 -3.77 6.64 -15.43
N ASP A 42 -3.38 5.39 -15.68
CA ASP A 42 -4.19 4.22 -15.28
C ASP A 42 -3.99 3.87 -13.81
N THR A 43 -2.94 4.36 -13.16
CA THR A 43 -2.65 4.08 -11.74
C THR A 43 -3.64 4.80 -10.82
N TRP A 44 -3.82 4.29 -9.60
CA TRP A 44 -4.72 4.92 -8.64
C TRP A 44 -4.31 6.37 -8.34
N TRP A 45 -2.99 6.60 -8.20
CA TRP A 45 -2.44 7.91 -7.87
C TRP A 45 -2.50 8.87 -9.07
N GLY A 46 -2.28 8.38 -10.29
CA GLY A 46 -2.43 9.19 -11.50
C GLY A 46 -3.85 9.72 -11.64
N GLN A 47 -4.84 8.85 -11.42
CA GLN A 47 -6.26 9.23 -11.44
C GLN A 47 -6.64 10.21 -10.32
N VAL A 48 -6.07 10.06 -9.11
CA VAL A 48 -6.28 11.03 -8.02
C VAL A 48 -5.73 12.41 -8.39
N ILE A 49 -4.51 12.45 -8.96
CA ILE A 49 -3.86 13.70 -9.38
C ILE A 49 -4.69 14.37 -10.48
N ASP A 50 -5.10 13.63 -11.50
CA ASP A 50 -5.92 14.13 -12.60
C ASP A 50 -7.26 14.68 -12.08
N HIS A 51 -7.91 13.99 -11.13
CA HIS A 51 -9.19 14.43 -10.55
C HIS A 51 -9.12 15.79 -9.87
N PHE A 52 -8.00 16.10 -9.21
CA PHE A 52 -7.81 17.37 -8.50
C PHE A 52 -7.10 18.44 -9.35
N ASP A 53 -7.07 18.27 -10.68
CA ASP A 53 -6.35 19.14 -11.62
C ASP A 53 -4.90 19.39 -11.17
N GLY A 54 -4.28 18.37 -10.57
CA GLY A 54 -2.94 18.42 -9.99
C GLY A 54 -1.84 18.24 -11.02
N GLN A 55 -0.61 18.58 -10.63
CA GLN A 55 0.60 18.27 -11.39
C GLN A 55 1.40 17.20 -10.65
N PHE A 56 1.69 16.08 -11.32
CA PHE A 56 2.63 15.08 -10.83
C PHE A 56 4.03 15.69 -10.64
N LEU A 57 4.65 15.45 -9.49
CA LEU A 57 6.00 15.90 -9.14
C LEU A 57 6.99 14.74 -9.07
N ALA A 58 6.76 13.77 -8.18
CA ALA A 58 7.66 12.64 -7.97
C ALA A 58 6.94 11.39 -7.44
N ASN A 59 7.55 10.22 -7.59
CA ASN A 59 7.03 8.97 -7.02
C ASN A 59 8.17 8.20 -6.33
N ALA A 60 8.12 8.16 -5.00
CA ALA A 60 9.07 7.47 -4.15
C ALA A 60 8.52 6.11 -3.67
N SER A 61 7.89 5.36 -4.56
CA SER A 61 7.43 3.99 -4.29
C SER A 61 8.53 2.95 -4.48
N TRP A 62 8.50 1.87 -3.70
CA TRP A 62 9.44 0.75 -3.88
C TRP A 62 8.71 -0.59 -3.79
N SER A 63 8.75 -1.38 -4.88
CA SER A 63 8.05 -2.66 -4.94
C SER A 63 8.52 -3.62 -3.84
N GLY A 64 7.57 -4.10 -3.01
CA GLY A 64 7.83 -5.03 -1.92
C GLY A 64 8.44 -4.45 -0.64
N CYS A 65 8.60 -3.14 -0.51
CA CYS A 65 9.13 -2.57 0.74
C CYS A 65 8.12 -2.71 1.91
N VAL A 66 8.63 -3.05 3.09
CA VAL A 66 7.92 -2.87 4.38
C VAL A 66 8.10 -1.44 4.89
N VAL A 67 7.26 -1.00 5.83
CA VAL A 67 7.47 0.24 6.61
C VAL A 67 8.46 0.00 7.74
N GLU A 68 8.36 -1.15 8.42
CA GLU A 68 9.18 -1.52 9.57
C GLU A 68 10.68 -1.49 9.26
N GLY A 69 11.45 -0.74 10.06
CA GLY A 69 12.90 -0.63 9.92
C GLY A 69 13.37 0.80 9.65
N ARG A 70 14.66 0.97 9.32
CA ARG A 70 15.27 2.30 9.06
C ARG A 70 16.09 2.33 7.78
N ASP A 71 16.73 1.22 7.45
CA ASP A 71 17.63 1.12 6.31
C ASP A 71 16.87 1.06 4.98
N PHE A 72 17.43 1.71 3.97
CA PHE A 72 16.91 1.65 2.62
C PHE A 72 16.73 0.19 2.16
N PRO A 73 15.59 -0.20 1.55
CA PRO A 73 14.54 0.67 0.98
C PRO A 73 13.23 0.74 1.80
N VAL A 74 13.26 0.50 3.12
CA VAL A 74 12.02 0.50 3.92
C VAL A 74 11.30 1.85 3.90
N GLY A 75 9.99 1.84 4.18
CA GLY A 75 9.13 3.03 4.18
C GLY A 75 9.59 4.13 5.11
N ALA A 76 10.23 3.80 6.24
CA ALA A 76 10.78 4.80 7.16
C ALA A 76 12.22 5.23 6.84
N SER A 77 12.72 5.01 5.63
CA SER A 77 14.05 5.45 5.19
C SER A 77 14.04 6.91 4.70
N ALA A 78 14.99 7.72 5.20
CA ALA A 78 15.14 9.12 4.81
C ALA A 78 15.46 9.27 3.32
N GLU A 79 16.29 8.37 2.78
CA GLU A 79 16.67 8.35 1.36
C GLU A 79 15.44 8.28 0.44
N ARG A 80 14.42 7.50 0.79
CA ARG A 80 13.19 7.45 0.00
C ARG A 80 12.38 8.73 0.10
N ILE A 81 12.26 9.28 1.31
CA ILE A 81 11.51 10.52 1.56
C ILE A 81 12.14 11.68 0.80
N GLU A 82 13.47 11.74 0.69
CA GLU A 82 14.19 12.74 -0.12
C GLU A 82 13.81 12.75 -1.61
N HIS A 83 13.29 11.64 -2.14
CA HIS A 83 12.86 11.53 -3.54
C HIS A 83 11.40 11.97 -3.77
N LEU A 84 10.75 12.60 -2.79
CA LEU A 84 9.43 13.22 -2.97
C LEU A 84 9.50 14.62 -3.60
N GLN A 85 10.69 15.17 -3.82
CA GLN A 85 10.92 16.44 -4.51
C GLN A 85 11.57 16.22 -5.88
N ALA A 86 11.40 17.16 -6.81
CA ALA A 86 12.04 17.12 -8.11
C ALA A 86 12.34 18.54 -8.63
N ASP A 87 13.47 18.71 -9.32
CA ASP A 87 13.86 19.97 -9.97
C ASP A 87 13.79 21.23 -9.07
N GLY A 88 14.17 21.06 -7.79
CA GLY A 88 14.13 22.13 -6.78
C GLY A 88 12.72 22.52 -6.32
N ARG A 89 11.69 21.76 -6.69
CA ARG A 89 10.28 21.93 -6.26
C ARG A 89 9.91 20.88 -5.23
N THR A 90 9.13 21.27 -4.24
CA THR A 90 8.59 20.40 -3.19
C THR A 90 7.09 20.13 -3.40
N PRO A 91 6.55 19.00 -2.91
CA PRO A 91 5.13 18.70 -3.05
C PRO A 91 4.27 19.64 -2.21
N ASP A 92 3.08 19.97 -2.73
CA ASP A 92 1.98 20.51 -1.93
C ASP A 92 1.19 19.36 -1.26
N ASP A 93 1.19 18.19 -1.90
CA ASP A 93 0.47 17.00 -1.46
C ASP A 93 1.32 15.74 -1.62
N ILE A 94 1.32 14.88 -0.60
CA ILE A 94 1.98 13.58 -0.62
C ILE A 94 0.91 12.51 -0.45
N LEU A 95 0.70 11.69 -1.47
CA LEU A 95 -0.25 10.57 -1.45
C LEU A 95 0.47 9.32 -0.93
N VAL A 96 0.04 8.80 0.23
CA VAL A 96 0.69 7.67 0.92
C VAL A 96 -0.22 6.44 0.93
N HIS A 97 0.29 5.35 0.35
CA HIS A 97 -0.32 4.02 0.43
C HIS A 97 0.78 2.96 0.59
N ILE A 98 0.99 2.52 1.83
CA ILE A 98 2.07 1.59 2.22
C ILE A 98 1.71 0.84 3.49
N GLY A 99 2.19 -0.40 3.62
CA GLY A 99 2.06 -1.21 4.84
C GLY A 99 1.55 -2.63 4.59
N ILE A 100 1.11 -2.94 3.36
CA ILE A 100 0.61 -4.28 3.02
C ILE A 100 1.72 -5.33 3.11
N ASN A 101 2.98 -4.93 2.89
CA ASN A 101 4.16 -5.79 3.05
C ASN A 101 4.42 -6.14 4.52
N ASP A 102 4.23 -5.22 5.45
CA ASP A 102 4.35 -5.48 6.89
C ASP A 102 3.31 -6.51 7.33
N TYR A 103 2.08 -6.35 6.84
CA TYR A 103 1.01 -7.34 7.00
C TYR A 103 1.36 -8.71 6.40
N GLY A 104 1.88 -8.73 5.17
CA GLY A 104 2.19 -9.96 4.43
C GLY A 104 3.38 -10.74 5.00
N TRP A 105 4.45 -10.04 5.38
CA TRP A 105 5.65 -10.63 5.98
C TRP A 105 5.48 -10.92 7.48
N GLY A 106 4.66 -10.15 8.17
CA GLY A 106 4.46 -10.22 9.62
C GLY A 106 5.60 -9.61 10.44
N SER A 107 6.70 -9.18 9.79
CA SER A 107 7.70 -8.24 10.32
C SER A 107 8.72 -7.89 9.24
N GLY A 108 9.41 -6.75 9.41
CA GLY A 108 10.59 -6.41 8.61
C GLY A 108 11.71 -7.44 8.76
N TYR A 109 11.90 -8.01 9.95
CA TYR A 109 12.88 -9.08 10.16
C TYR A 109 12.55 -10.33 9.32
N ALA A 110 11.28 -10.74 9.23
CA ALA A 110 10.90 -11.88 8.40
C ALA A 110 11.23 -11.65 6.91
N GLN A 111 11.04 -10.42 6.40
CA GLN A 111 11.46 -10.06 5.05
C GLN A 111 12.99 -10.12 4.86
N ILE A 112 13.74 -9.66 5.87
CA ILE A 112 15.21 -9.74 5.89
C ILE A 112 15.69 -11.20 5.86
N CYS A 113 15.12 -12.07 6.71
CA CYS A 113 15.44 -13.49 6.73
C CYS A 113 15.13 -14.18 5.41
N ALA A 114 14.03 -13.80 4.75
CA ALA A 114 13.66 -14.31 3.45
C ALA A 114 14.59 -13.83 2.32
N ALA A 115 15.50 -12.89 2.60
CA ALA A 115 16.45 -12.32 1.67
C ALA A 115 15.80 -11.84 0.37
N THR A 116 14.61 -11.25 0.49
CA THR A 116 13.92 -10.72 -0.67
C THR A 116 14.74 -9.59 -1.29
N PRO A 117 14.62 -9.35 -2.60
CA PRO A 117 15.29 -8.22 -3.22
C PRO A 117 14.85 -6.83 -2.69
N SER A 118 13.80 -6.77 -1.86
CA SER A 118 13.31 -5.55 -1.23
C SER A 118 13.73 -5.43 0.23
N ALA A 119 14.39 -6.45 0.79
CA ALA A 119 15.02 -6.36 2.10
C ALA A 119 16.26 -5.44 2.02
N PRO A 120 16.57 -4.68 3.09
CA PRO A 120 17.82 -3.92 3.17
C PRO A 120 19.04 -4.82 2.90
N PRO A 121 19.84 -4.57 1.85
CA PRO A 121 20.84 -5.54 1.39
C PRO A 121 21.89 -5.92 2.42
N LYS A 122 22.36 -4.95 3.22
CA LYS A 122 23.33 -5.19 4.29
C LYS A 122 22.76 -6.11 5.37
N LEU A 123 21.54 -5.81 5.84
CA LEU A 123 20.88 -6.62 6.86
C LEU A 123 20.56 -8.03 6.36
N ALA A 124 20.17 -8.18 5.09
CA ALA A 124 19.90 -9.48 4.49
C ALA A 124 21.17 -10.33 4.36
N ALA A 125 22.31 -9.71 4.04
CA ALA A 125 23.60 -10.39 3.93
C ALA A 125 24.16 -10.84 5.30
N GLU A 126 23.87 -10.07 6.36
CA GLU A 126 24.33 -10.32 7.73
C GLU A 126 23.30 -11.10 8.57
N CYS A 127 22.15 -11.47 7.98
CA CYS A 127 21.06 -12.10 8.71
C CYS A 127 21.44 -13.52 9.19
N PRO A 128 21.40 -13.81 10.51
CA PRO A 128 21.74 -15.14 11.03
C PRO A 128 20.70 -16.21 10.65
N ASP A 129 19.46 -15.79 10.37
CA ASP A 129 18.34 -16.65 9.99
C ASP A 129 18.10 -16.64 8.46
N HIS A 130 19.14 -16.40 7.66
CA HIS A 130 19.03 -16.32 6.21
C HIS A 130 18.37 -17.58 5.61
N GLY A 131 17.39 -17.39 4.73
CA GLY A 131 16.62 -18.47 4.09
C GLY A 131 15.44 -18.98 4.92
N LYS A 132 15.22 -18.45 6.13
CA LYS A 132 14.04 -18.81 6.94
C LYS A 132 12.76 -18.38 6.23
N VAL A 133 11.81 -19.30 6.15
CA VAL A 133 10.47 -19.04 5.62
C VAL A 133 9.70 -18.20 6.64
N ALA A 134 9.05 -17.14 6.18
CA ALA A 134 8.19 -16.33 7.05
C ALA A 134 7.11 -17.21 7.71
N GLY A 135 6.92 -17.03 9.02
CA GLY A 135 6.02 -17.82 9.86
C GLY A 135 4.87 -16.99 10.41
N MET A 136 4.45 -17.27 11.64
CA MET A 136 3.56 -16.36 12.39
C MET A 136 4.30 -15.07 12.73
N ALA A 137 3.57 -13.95 12.78
CA ALA A 137 4.13 -12.69 13.23
C ALA A 137 4.61 -12.82 14.69
N PRO A 138 5.84 -12.40 15.01
CA PRO A 138 6.34 -12.44 16.38
C PRO A 138 5.58 -11.44 17.29
N GLU A 139 5.75 -11.61 18.59
CA GLU A 139 5.34 -10.59 19.56
C GLU A 139 6.06 -9.27 19.26
N GLY A 140 5.34 -8.15 19.40
CA GLY A 140 5.88 -6.81 19.14
C GLY A 140 5.79 -6.33 17.69
N THR A 141 5.37 -7.15 16.72
CA THR A 141 5.21 -6.73 15.31
C THR A 141 4.44 -5.42 15.15
N LEU A 142 3.27 -5.31 15.79
CA LEU A 142 2.43 -4.11 15.69
C LEU A 142 3.12 -2.87 16.29
N ALA A 143 3.86 -3.03 17.40
CA ALA A 143 4.59 -1.93 18.02
C ALA A 143 5.75 -1.45 17.13
N ASN A 144 6.48 -2.38 16.49
CA ASN A 144 7.55 -2.04 15.55
C ASN A 144 7.02 -1.34 14.30
N PHE A 145 5.88 -1.81 13.78
CA PHE A 145 5.18 -1.16 12.67
C PHE A 145 4.75 0.25 13.07
N GLU A 146 4.12 0.44 14.24
CA GLU A 146 3.71 1.75 14.73
C GLU A 146 4.89 2.71 14.88
N GLU A 147 5.99 2.29 15.53
CA GLU A 147 7.18 3.13 15.68
C GLU A 147 7.71 3.58 14.31
N SER A 148 7.77 2.65 13.35
CA SER A 148 8.30 2.94 12.02
C SER A 148 7.36 3.80 11.19
N TYR A 149 6.06 3.58 11.26
CA TYR A 149 5.05 4.38 10.56
C TYR A 149 5.02 5.82 11.08
N ARG A 150 5.04 6.00 12.41
CA ARG A 150 5.12 7.33 13.03
C ARG A 150 6.42 8.05 12.68
N ARG A 151 7.56 7.33 12.66
CA ARG A 151 8.84 7.89 12.22
C ARG A 151 8.79 8.32 10.75
N MET A 152 8.22 7.51 9.87
CA MET A 152 8.04 7.85 8.45
C MET A 152 7.29 9.19 8.29
N LEU A 153 6.15 9.35 8.98
CA LEU A 153 5.37 10.60 8.94
C LEU A 153 6.14 11.78 9.53
N ALA A 154 6.82 11.59 10.68
CA ALA A 154 7.63 12.64 11.29
C ALA A 154 8.77 13.10 10.39
N THR A 155 9.45 12.18 9.70
CA THR A 155 10.52 12.51 8.75
C THR A 155 9.97 13.23 7.52
N MET A 156 8.83 12.78 6.96
CA MET A 156 8.16 13.48 5.86
C MET A 156 7.77 14.91 6.26
N HIS A 157 7.16 15.10 7.43
CA HIS A 157 6.76 16.41 7.91
C HIS A 157 7.97 17.33 8.16
N ALA A 158 9.04 16.81 8.76
CA ALA A 158 10.26 17.59 8.98
C ALA A 158 10.89 18.08 7.66
N GLN A 159 10.82 17.27 6.60
CA GLN A 159 11.39 17.60 5.31
C GLN A 159 10.47 18.47 4.43
N TYR A 160 9.16 18.26 4.54
CA TYR A 160 8.13 18.96 3.75
C TYR A 160 7.04 19.55 4.68
N PRO A 161 7.38 20.55 5.51
CA PRO A 161 6.48 21.03 6.57
C PRO A 161 5.18 21.67 6.05
N ASN A 162 5.18 22.12 4.80
CA ASN A 162 4.02 22.74 4.17
C ASN A 162 3.17 21.75 3.33
N ALA A 163 3.64 20.51 3.14
CA ALA A 163 2.90 19.53 2.37
C ALA A 163 1.76 18.94 3.20
N ARG A 164 0.62 18.67 2.56
CA ARG A 164 -0.42 17.82 3.14
C ARG A 164 -0.07 16.36 2.87
N ILE A 165 -0.03 15.56 3.92
CA ILE A 165 0.28 14.13 3.85
C ILE A 165 -1.05 13.36 3.92
N TRP A 166 -1.41 12.67 2.86
CA TRP A 166 -2.65 11.90 2.77
C TRP A 166 -2.35 10.42 2.93
N VAL A 167 -2.65 9.87 4.10
CA VAL A 167 -2.40 8.45 4.40
C VAL A 167 -3.68 7.65 4.25
N SER A 168 -3.60 6.54 3.52
CA SER A 168 -4.74 5.65 3.32
C SER A 168 -4.69 4.42 4.23
N THR A 169 -5.87 3.94 4.66
CA THR A 169 -5.95 2.61 5.27
C THR A 169 -5.70 1.52 4.23
N LEU A 170 -5.08 0.42 4.66
CA LEU A 170 -4.82 -0.75 3.85
C LEU A 170 -6.12 -1.44 3.47
N LEU A 171 -6.16 -1.95 2.23
CA LEU A 171 -7.27 -2.72 1.71
C LEU A 171 -6.79 -4.09 1.22
N PRO A 172 -7.52 -5.16 1.55
CA PRO A 172 -7.36 -6.43 0.87
C PRO A 172 -7.79 -6.33 -0.60
N GLY A 173 -7.02 -6.91 -1.51
CA GLY A 173 -7.43 -7.08 -2.91
C GLY A 173 -8.30 -8.31 -3.11
N ARG A 174 -9.07 -8.35 -4.19
CA ARG A 174 -9.87 -9.51 -4.60
C ARG A 174 -9.33 -10.03 -5.92
N VAL A 175 -9.09 -11.34 -6.01
CA VAL A 175 -8.61 -11.95 -7.24
C VAL A 175 -9.62 -11.70 -8.37
N LYS A 176 -9.11 -11.23 -9.52
CA LYS A 176 -9.88 -10.89 -10.70
C LYS A 176 -10.83 -12.03 -11.08
N GLY A 177 -12.10 -11.68 -11.25
CA GLY A 177 -13.17 -12.62 -11.60
C GLY A 177 -13.77 -13.40 -10.43
N ALA A 178 -13.27 -13.24 -9.20
CA ALA A 178 -13.86 -13.88 -8.03
C ALA A 178 -15.16 -13.18 -7.58
N HIS A 179 -16.19 -13.97 -7.29
CA HIS A 179 -17.49 -13.47 -6.82
C HIS A 179 -17.56 -13.19 -5.31
N ARG A 180 -16.59 -13.70 -4.55
CA ARG A 180 -16.48 -13.55 -3.09
C ARG A 180 -15.14 -12.91 -2.69
N PRO A 181 -15.03 -12.28 -1.50
CA PRO A 181 -13.75 -11.79 -1.00
C PRO A 181 -12.73 -12.92 -0.93
N THR A 182 -11.54 -12.73 -1.50
CA THR A 182 -10.50 -13.77 -1.56
C THR A 182 -9.33 -13.52 -0.60
N SER A 183 -9.10 -12.26 -0.23
CA SER A 183 -7.97 -11.93 0.62
C SER A 183 -8.20 -12.39 2.06
N PRO A 184 -7.23 -13.09 2.66
CA PRO A 184 -7.29 -13.40 4.09
C PRO A 184 -7.27 -12.10 4.89
N ARG A 185 -7.98 -12.06 6.04
CA ARG A 185 -7.81 -10.95 7.01
C ARG A 185 -6.74 -11.25 8.04
N TRP A 186 -6.60 -12.52 8.44
CA TRP A 186 -5.70 -12.99 9.50
C TRP A 186 -4.52 -13.79 8.93
N PHE A 187 -3.63 -13.15 8.16
CA PHE A 187 -2.61 -13.88 7.41
C PHE A 187 -1.52 -14.48 8.31
N ARG A 188 -0.71 -13.62 8.94
CA ARG A 188 0.39 -14.00 9.84
C ARG A 188 -0.06 -14.11 11.30
N GLY A 189 -1.36 -14.36 11.52
CA GLY A 189 -1.99 -14.36 12.85
C GLY A 189 -2.45 -13.00 13.36
N ILE A 190 -2.17 -11.94 12.61
CA ILE A 190 -2.62 -10.57 12.91
C ILE A 190 -3.63 -10.16 11.86
N CYS A 191 -4.74 -9.55 12.30
CA CYS A 191 -5.73 -8.98 11.39
C CYS A 191 -5.18 -7.72 10.72
N VAL A 192 -5.42 -7.53 9.42
CA VAL A 192 -5.09 -6.28 8.70
C VAL A 192 -5.69 -5.04 9.38
N ASP A 193 -6.82 -5.20 10.06
CA ASP A 193 -7.51 -4.12 10.79
C ASP A 193 -6.65 -3.57 11.94
N GLU A 194 -5.74 -4.36 12.53
CA GLU A 194 -4.82 -3.87 13.57
C GLU A 194 -3.76 -2.91 13.00
N TYR A 195 -3.27 -3.15 11.79
CA TYR A 195 -2.41 -2.20 11.09
C TYR A 195 -3.18 -0.93 10.74
N ASN A 196 -4.44 -1.06 10.31
CA ASN A 196 -5.29 0.10 10.02
C ASN A 196 -5.60 0.94 11.28
N LYS A 197 -5.73 0.34 12.47
CA LYS A 197 -5.84 1.10 13.72
C LYS A 197 -4.61 1.98 13.97
N ILE A 198 -3.41 1.44 13.72
CA ILE A 198 -2.15 2.17 13.85
C ILE A 198 -2.08 3.32 12.83
N ILE A 199 -2.43 3.06 11.57
CA ILE A 199 -2.45 4.10 10.52
C ILE A 199 -3.40 5.24 10.90
N ARG A 200 -4.60 4.92 11.39
CA ARG A 200 -5.57 5.92 11.86
C ARG A 200 -5.03 6.76 13.02
N ALA A 201 -4.44 6.11 14.02
CA ALA A 201 -3.88 6.80 15.17
C ALA A 201 -2.70 7.70 14.76
N ALA A 202 -1.77 7.18 13.95
CA ALA A 202 -0.62 7.93 13.46
C ALA A 202 -1.03 9.13 12.59
N ALA A 203 -2.08 9.00 11.77
CA ALA A 203 -2.63 10.11 11.01
C ALA A 203 -3.21 11.20 11.91
N SER A 204 -4.00 10.80 12.92
CA SER A 204 -4.64 11.73 13.86
C SER A 204 -3.66 12.50 14.73
N ASP A 205 -2.49 11.93 15.01
CA ASP A 205 -1.49 12.51 15.90
C ASP A 205 -0.45 13.39 15.15
N ALA A 206 -0.42 13.35 13.82
CA ALA A 206 0.60 14.00 13.01
C ALA A 206 0.11 15.32 12.38
N ASP A 207 0.95 16.34 12.42
CA ASP A 207 0.67 17.63 11.81
C ASP A 207 0.60 17.54 10.28
N ASN A 208 -0.36 18.26 9.69
CA ASN A 208 -0.64 18.26 8.24
C ASN A 208 -0.84 16.85 7.65
N CYS A 209 -1.26 15.88 8.48
CA CYS A 209 -1.56 14.53 8.06
C CYS A 209 -3.09 14.31 8.06
N TYR A 210 -3.59 13.72 6.98
CA TYR A 210 -5.00 13.54 6.72
C TYR A 210 -5.28 12.07 6.41
N LEU A 211 -6.25 11.50 7.12
CA LEU A 211 -6.67 10.12 6.92
C LEU A 211 -7.61 10.01 5.73
N VAL A 212 -7.24 9.18 4.76
CA VAL A 212 -8.10 8.67 3.69
C VAL A 212 -8.55 7.27 4.10
N ASP A 213 -9.67 7.14 4.82
CA ASP A 213 -10.11 5.84 5.35
C ASP A 213 -10.79 4.97 4.29
N MET A 214 -9.99 4.44 3.36
CA MET A 214 -10.44 3.57 2.28
C MET A 214 -11.18 2.32 2.79
N GLN A 215 -10.74 1.75 3.91
CA GLN A 215 -11.40 0.61 4.56
C GLN A 215 -12.86 0.92 4.95
N ALA A 216 -13.17 2.15 5.35
CA ALA A 216 -14.51 2.52 5.80
C ALA A 216 -15.57 2.46 4.68
N PHE A 217 -15.16 2.48 3.40
CA PHE A 217 -16.08 2.29 2.27
C PHE A 217 -16.62 0.85 2.18
N GLY A 218 -15.93 -0.13 2.79
CA GLY A 218 -16.41 -1.51 2.91
C GLY A 218 -16.41 -2.29 1.60
N TYR A 219 -15.47 -2.00 0.70
CA TYR A 219 -15.29 -2.68 -0.57
C TYR A 219 -13.85 -3.16 -0.77
N ASP A 220 -13.71 -4.29 -1.45
CA ASP A 220 -12.43 -4.73 -1.98
C ASP A 220 -12.13 -4.00 -3.31
N TYR A 221 -10.92 -4.20 -3.85
CA TYR A 221 -10.57 -3.83 -5.22
C TYR A 221 -10.15 -5.05 -6.04
N ASP A 222 -10.33 -5.00 -7.36
CA ASP A 222 -9.95 -6.06 -8.29
C ASP A 222 -8.42 -6.16 -8.45
N ALA A 223 -7.85 -7.34 -8.25
CA ALA A 223 -6.42 -7.58 -8.14
C ALA A 223 -6.02 -8.91 -8.79
N ILE A 224 -4.77 -9.06 -9.21
CA ILE A 224 -4.30 -10.31 -9.84
C ILE A 224 -3.93 -11.40 -8.83
N ASP A 225 -3.47 -11.02 -7.64
CA ASP A 225 -2.94 -11.94 -6.62
C ASP A 225 -3.46 -11.62 -5.20
N GLY A 226 -4.55 -10.87 -5.12
CA GLY A 226 -5.11 -10.36 -3.86
C GLY A 226 -4.38 -9.14 -3.30
N THR A 227 -3.37 -8.60 -4.00
CA THR A 227 -2.65 -7.37 -3.61
C THR A 227 -2.48 -6.39 -4.77
N HIS A 228 -2.02 -6.86 -5.94
CA HIS A 228 -1.68 -5.95 -7.02
C HIS A 228 -2.91 -5.64 -7.88
N PRO A 229 -3.37 -4.38 -7.92
CA PRO A 229 -4.61 -4.01 -8.60
C PRO A 229 -4.52 -4.19 -10.12
N THR A 230 -5.63 -4.59 -10.72
CA THR A 230 -5.84 -4.49 -12.17
C THR A 230 -6.21 -3.06 -12.56
N ALA A 231 -6.41 -2.77 -13.84
CA ALA A 231 -6.96 -1.48 -14.28
C ALA A 231 -8.31 -1.14 -13.62
N LEU A 232 -9.17 -2.15 -13.34
CA LEU A 232 -10.39 -1.94 -12.57
C LEU A 232 -10.07 -1.65 -11.10
N GLY A 233 -9.15 -2.42 -10.51
CA GLY A 233 -8.67 -2.20 -9.15
C GLY A 233 -8.12 -0.80 -8.92
N MET A 234 -7.31 -0.29 -9.86
CA MET A 234 -6.76 1.06 -9.80
C MET A 234 -7.86 2.12 -9.78
N LYS A 235 -8.92 1.96 -10.61
CA LYS A 235 -10.09 2.86 -10.62
C LYS A 235 -10.87 2.80 -9.30
N GLN A 236 -11.06 1.61 -8.73
CA GLN A 236 -11.70 1.43 -7.44
C GLN A 236 -10.88 2.09 -6.32
N MET A 237 -9.57 1.85 -6.28
CA MET A 237 -8.67 2.50 -5.33
C MET A 237 -8.68 4.02 -5.48
N ALA A 238 -8.55 4.54 -6.71
CA ALA A 238 -8.61 5.99 -6.98
C ALA A 238 -9.92 6.59 -6.48
N SER A 239 -11.05 5.95 -6.78
CA SER A 239 -12.36 6.42 -6.32
C SER A 239 -12.44 6.47 -4.79
N MET A 240 -12.02 5.42 -4.07
CA MET A 240 -12.03 5.47 -2.60
C MET A 240 -11.08 6.54 -2.06
N PHE A 241 -9.92 6.72 -2.69
CA PHE A 241 -8.94 7.71 -2.26
C PHE A 241 -9.45 9.14 -2.44
N ILE A 242 -9.96 9.47 -3.63
CA ILE A 242 -10.59 10.76 -3.95
C ILE A 242 -11.69 11.07 -2.93
N ARG A 243 -12.59 10.11 -2.67
CA ARG A 243 -13.70 10.30 -1.73
C ARG A 243 -13.21 10.49 -0.30
N GLY A 244 -12.20 9.76 0.11
CA GLY A 244 -11.59 9.93 1.44
C GLY A 244 -10.93 11.30 1.57
N MET A 245 -10.22 11.79 0.55
CA MET A 245 -9.68 13.15 0.54
C MET A 245 -10.79 14.20 0.64
N GLU A 246 -11.80 14.11 -0.22
CA GLU A 246 -12.98 14.99 -0.18
C GLU A 246 -13.63 14.97 1.21
N GLN A 247 -13.72 13.82 1.87
CA GLN A 247 -14.25 13.67 3.24
C GLN A 247 -13.39 14.31 4.32
N ALA A 248 -12.08 14.15 4.23
CA ALA A 248 -11.13 14.63 5.23
C ALA A 248 -10.86 16.14 5.14
N ASP A 249 -11.04 16.76 3.97
CA ASP A 249 -10.81 18.20 3.78
C ASP A 249 -12.08 18.90 3.24
N PRO A 250 -12.74 19.73 4.07
CA PRO A 250 -13.97 20.41 3.69
C PRO A 250 -13.78 21.46 2.57
N GLU A 251 -12.54 21.86 2.27
CA GLU A 251 -12.23 22.79 1.19
C GLU A 251 -12.19 22.10 -0.19
N LEU A 252 -12.10 20.75 -0.22
CA LEU A 252 -12.11 20.01 -1.47
C LEU A 252 -13.53 19.87 -2.06
N PRO A 253 -13.67 19.93 -3.39
CA PRO A 253 -14.97 19.84 -4.04
C PRO A 253 -15.62 18.49 -3.76
N ARG A 254 -16.88 18.48 -3.34
CA ARG A 254 -17.67 17.26 -3.24
C ARG A 254 -18.19 16.91 -4.62
N THR A 255 -17.53 16.01 -5.32
CA THR A 255 -18.01 15.58 -6.64
C THR A 255 -19.21 14.64 -6.50
N PRO A 256 -20.17 14.59 -7.43
CA PRO A 256 -21.20 13.56 -7.43
C PRO A 256 -20.59 12.17 -7.56
N TYR A 257 -21.11 11.19 -6.81
CA TYR A 257 -20.65 9.80 -6.88
C TYR A 257 -21.39 9.05 -7.99
N ASP A 258 -20.68 8.68 -9.05
CA ASP A 258 -21.18 7.83 -10.15
C ASP A 258 -20.55 6.41 -10.12
N GLY A 259 -19.95 6.03 -8.99
CA GLY A 259 -19.17 4.79 -8.84
C GLY A 259 -20.01 3.52 -8.67
N HIS A 260 -21.30 3.52 -9.01
CA HIS A 260 -22.15 2.34 -8.81
C HIS A 260 -21.60 1.11 -9.55
N ASP A 261 -21.07 1.31 -10.76
CA ASP A 261 -20.44 0.26 -11.57
C ASP A 261 -19.08 -0.20 -11.02
N LEU A 262 -18.36 0.67 -10.31
CA LEU A 262 -17.08 0.31 -9.70
C LEU A 262 -17.26 -0.53 -8.43
N PHE A 263 -18.39 -0.37 -7.74
CA PHE A 263 -18.63 -0.99 -6.44
C PHE A 263 -19.99 -1.71 -6.38
N PRO A 264 -20.20 -2.73 -7.23
CA PRO A 264 -21.40 -3.56 -7.11
C PRO A 264 -21.40 -4.31 -5.77
N ASP A 265 -22.57 -4.71 -5.28
CA ASP A 265 -22.73 -5.38 -3.98
C ASP A 265 -21.82 -6.62 -3.80
N GLN A 266 -21.52 -7.33 -4.89
CA GLN A 266 -20.60 -8.46 -4.87
C GLN A 266 -19.18 -8.09 -4.42
N MET A 267 -18.73 -6.85 -4.64
CA MET A 267 -17.40 -6.34 -4.22
C MET A 267 -17.35 -5.95 -2.75
N ARG A 268 -18.45 -6.07 -1.99
CA ARG A 268 -18.45 -5.83 -0.56
C ARG A 268 -17.40 -6.68 0.13
N SER A 269 -16.57 -6.04 0.95
CA SER A 269 -15.62 -6.73 1.80
C SER A 269 -16.37 -7.55 2.85
N ALA A 270 -15.87 -8.74 3.17
CA ALA A 270 -16.37 -9.52 4.28
C ALA A 270 -15.22 -10.22 5.00
N GLU A 271 -15.34 -10.37 6.32
CA GLU A 271 -14.51 -11.32 7.07
C GLU A 271 -15.15 -12.70 6.98
N PHE A 272 -14.46 -13.64 6.35
CA PHE A 272 -14.94 -15.01 6.19
C PHE A 272 -14.17 -16.02 7.07
N CYS A 273 -13.08 -15.60 7.71
CA CYS A 273 -12.24 -16.45 8.55
C CYS A 273 -11.41 -15.62 9.53
N THR A 274 -11.33 -16.07 10.79
CA THR A 274 -10.52 -15.48 11.87
C THR A 274 -9.31 -16.32 12.27
N LYS A 275 -9.10 -17.47 11.62
CA LYS A 275 -7.95 -18.35 11.91
C LYS A 275 -6.69 -17.82 11.22
N PRO A 276 -5.50 -17.98 11.83
CA PRO A 276 -4.24 -17.70 11.16
C PRO A 276 -4.10 -18.50 9.86
N CYS A 277 -3.55 -17.87 8.82
CA CYS A 277 -3.37 -18.53 7.52
C CYS A 277 -2.10 -19.39 7.47
N VAL A 278 -1.12 -19.13 8.32
CA VAL A 278 0.12 -19.94 8.39
C VAL A 278 -0.23 -21.39 8.72
N GLY A 279 0.08 -22.32 7.81
CA GLY A 279 -0.24 -23.73 7.93
C GLY A 279 -1.67 -24.12 7.48
N CYS A 280 -2.44 -23.18 6.94
CA CYS A 280 -3.75 -23.45 6.36
C CYS A 280 -3.62 -24.04 4.95
N GLU A 281 -4.31 -25.15 4.66
CA GLU A 281 -4.30 -25.81 3.35
C GLU A 281 -4.87 -24.95 2.20
N TYR A 282 -5.70 -23.95 2.52
CA TYR A 282 -6.35 -23.08 1.53
C TYR A 282 -5.61 -21.77 1.30
N ALA A 283 -4.58 -21.45 2.07
CA ALA A 283 -3.83 -20.22 1.89
C ALA A 283 -2.83 -20.43 0.75
N ARG A 284 -3.05 -19.78 -0.40
CA ARG A 284 -2.10 -19.80 -1.53
C ARG A 284 -0.87 -19.03 -1.07
N GLY A 285 0.14 -19.73 -0.57
CA GLY A 285 1.44 -19.17 -0.23
C GLY A 285 1.49 -18.34 1.05
N THR A 286 1.58 -18.99 2.22
CA THR A 286 2.11 -18.35 3.45
C THR A 286 3.63 -18.46 3.57
N GLY A 287 4.32 -18.80 2.48
CA GLY A 287 5.77 -18.89 2.40
C GLY A 287 6.40 -17.55 2.04
N ASN A 288 7.48 -17.57 1.25
CA ASN A 288 8.17 -16.37 0.76
C ASN A 288 7.67 -15.94 -0.64
N ASN A 289 6.73 -16.67 -1.23
CA ASN A 289 6.05 -16.28 -2.47
C ASN A 289 4.87 -15.37 -2.12
N TRP A 290 4.74 -14.25 -2.84
CA TRP A 290 3.70 -13.26 -2.56
C TRP A 290 2.34 -13.67 -3.13
N TRP A 291 1.40 -14.02 -2.26
CA TRP A 291 0.02 -14.32 -2.60
C TRP A 291 -0.87 -14.06 -1.38
N HIS A 292 -1.82 -13.14 -1.49
CA HIS A 292 -2.80 -12.86 -0.44
C HIS A 292 -4.16 -13.43 -0.83
N VAL A 293 -4.23 -14.77 -0.94
CA VAL A 293 -5.41 -15.46 -1.48
C VAL A 293 -5.77 -16.68 -0.65
N CYS A 294 -7.04 -16.74 -0.23
CA CYS A 294 -7.68 -17.94 0.27
C CYS A 294 -8.34 -18.68 -0.90
N GLU A 295 -7.78 -19.81 -1.33
CA GLU A 295 -8.28 -20.62 -2.45
C GLU A 295 -9.67 -21.20 -2.16
N LYS A 296 -10.03 -21.37 -0.89
CA LYS A 296 -11.40 -21.77 -0.51
C LYS A 296 -12.45 -20.78 -1.02
N GLN A 297 -12.09 -19.50 -1.14
CA GLN A 297 -12.98 -18.45 -1.64
C GLN A 297 -13.00 -18.35 -3.16
N LEU A 298 -12.08 -19.03 -3.85
CA LEU A 298 -12.08 -19.15 -5.31
C LEU A 298 -12.97 -20.28 -5.83
N ALA A 299 -13.36 -21.21 -4.95
CA ALA A 299 -14.32 -22.26 -5.28
C ALA A 299 -15.76 -21.70 -5.20
N ASP A 300 -16.57 -22.02 -6.21
CA ASP A 300 -18.00 -21.69 -6.24
C ASP A 300 -18.79 -22.43 -5.15
#